data_AF-A0AAE9Z2M2-F1
#
_entry.id   AF-A0AAE9Z2M2-F1
#
_cell.length_a   1.000
_cell.length_b   1.000
_cell.length_c   1.000
_cell.angle_alpha   90.00
_cell.angle_beta   90.00
_cell.angle_gamma   90.00
#
_symmetry.space_group_name_H-M   'P 1'
#
loop_
_entity.id
_entity.type
_entity.pdbx_description
1 polymer ?
#
loop_
_entity_poly.entity_id
_entity_poly.type
_entity_poly.pdbx_seq_one_letter_code
_entity_poly.pdbx_strand_id
1 'polypeptide(L)'
;MTKNIENYYKSNFLSHFYDCGMSPEEIKESLFDSLSTYFLDKQNFKKYAFSELINTWQMYLSVYKEFPEFLTSLEEILNIFNEAKKANHIATLNAYVEWLPEISHGISRLWSLLNYQHDLSKLSLDDFVEISMDTIGKMIEGVIKNFVFLLIHLNRIKRGKNAIAGDIKNRDLGECIDELINTSNLDSILVITPHNIRLNQWRNIAYHHNIKVIENNIYISYLQKNQREEINLSRTELFLIVKKVVLSFTLMRLSENIFSFNNQDSIHKVLDSSNSNHIKVRNESREVDFIGKLSSQGFKVIDLQTDKEDSLLKVTDMQLYSDYEARAIHASQFLYQLWLYTNSSSLIIEYLTHTGEVYLRSKISSVFFTKVNTNNELVDALENTEFTLSKKRWQTENPFKSLKISKRQKKMHDYFLSQYEEKISLNEFIKQFTLTVFCNYLALRSEGFGENEISLNITDDGVVSIAKGSKGSVILLSQAPIKEPEVKKIVSKSINAIIKSFIKAKLQKDIVDSAIYLNKFYCKKSFIKAQLKPNKN
;
A
#
# COMPACT_ATOMS: atom_id res chain seq x y z
N MET A 1 -0.53 -9.02 -16.99
CA MET A 1 -1.33 -8.67 -15.80
C MET A 1 -0.65 -9.08 -14.51
N THR A 2 -0.25 -10.35 -14.32
CA THR A 2 0.44 -10.86 -13.10
C THR A 2 1.63 -10.02 -12.59
N LYS A 3 2.44 -9.43 -13.49
CA LYS A 3 3.58 -8.58 -13.11
C LYS A 3 3.16 -7.30 -12.36
N ASN A 4 1.99 -6.73 -12.66
CA ASN A 4 1.50 -5.51 -12.01
C ASN A 4 1.02 -5.78 -10.59
N ILE A 5 0.32 -6.89 -10.37
CA ILE A 5 -0.18 -7.32 -9.05
C ILE A 5 0.99 -7.58 -8.10
N GLU A 6 2.01 -8.32 -8.55
CA GLU A 6 3.21 -8.57 -7.72
C GLU A 6 3.98 -7.29 -7.41
N ASN A 7 4.13 -6.40 -8.40
CA ASN A 7 4.82 -5.13 -8.20
C ASN A 7 4.06 -4.23 -7.21
N TYR A 8 2.72 -4.18 -7.31
CA TYR A 8 1.88 -3.44 -6.37
C TYR A 8 2.13 -3.88 -4.93
N TYR A 9 2.08 -5.19 -4.64
CA TYR A 9 2.29 -5.66 -3.27
C TYR A 9 3.72 -5.53 -2.75
N LYS A 10 4.72 -5.41 -3.64
CA LYS A 10 6.11 -5.11 -3.24
C LYS A 10 6.31 -3.66 -2.83
N SER A 11 5.57 -2.72 -3.42
CA SER A 11 5.72 -1.28 -3.17
C SER A 11 4.64 -0.69 -2.24
N ASN A 12 3.56 -1.43 -1.97
CA ASN A 12 2.41 -0.94 -1.21
C ASN A 12 2.57 -1.11 0.33
N PHE A 13 2.41 0.00 1.05
CA PHE A 13 2.38 0.08 2.52
C PHE A 13 1.22 -0.65 3.19
N LEU A 14 0.07 -0.83 2.53
CA LEU A 14 -1.11 -1.48 3.13
C LEU A 14 -0.78 -2.89 3.61
N SER A 15 -0.04 -3.65 2.81
CA SER A 15 0.41 -5.00 3.20
C SER A 15 1.17 -4.98 4.54
N HIS A 16 1.99 -3.94 4.75
CA HIS A 16 2.77 -3.78 5.97
C HIS A 16 1.91 -3.43 7.18
N PHE A 17 0.80 -2.69 7.00
CA PHE A 17 -0.12 -2.39 8.08
C PHE A 17 -0.84 -3.64 8.58
N TYR A 18 -1.35 -4.47 7.66
CA TYR A 18 -1.92 -5.77 8.04
C TYR A 18 -0.87 -6.71 8.65
N ASP A 19 0.37 -6.66 8.15
CA ASP A 19 1.47 -7.40 8.75
C ASP A 19 1.75 -6.98 10.19
N CYS A 20 1.55 -5.70 10.53
CA CYS A 20 1.65 -5.15 11.88
C CYS A 20 0.38 -5.36 12.71
N GLY A 21 -0.67 -5.93 12.12
CA GLY A 21 -1.89 -6.29 12.81
C GLY A 21 -3.03 -5.29 12.76
N MET A 22 -2.90 -4.25 11.93
CA MET A 22 -3.96 -3.26 11.80
C MET A 22 -5.20 -3.89 11.14
N SER A 23 -6.37 -3.53 11.64
CA SER A 23 -7.66 -3.83 11.02
C SER A 23 -7.94 -2.87 9.86
N PRO A 24 -8.86 -3.22 8.94
CA PRO A 24 -9.35 -2.27 7.94
C PRO A 24 -9.89 -0.97 8.55
N GLU A 25 -10.53 -1.05 9.72
CA GLU A 25 -11.05 0.10 10.46
C GLU A 25 -9.94 0.99 11.02
N GLU A 26 -8.88 0.42 11.57
CA GLU A 26 -7.72 1.19 12.08
C GLU A 26 -6.94 1.85 10.93
N ILE A 27 -6.81 1.17 9.79
CA ILE A 27 -6.25 1.76 8.57
C ILE A 27 -7.13 2.93 8.12
N LYS A 28 -8.45 2.80 8.27
CA LYS A 28 -9.40 3.85 7.94
C LYS A 28 -9.27 5.07 8.81
N GLU A 29 -9.18 4.88 10.10
CA GLU A 29 -8.91 5.94 11.06
C GLU A 29 -7.56 6.61 10.77
N SER A 30 -6.50 5.83 10.51
CA SER A 30 -5.18 6.38 10.19
C SER A 30 -5.17 7.24 8.92
N LEU A 31 -5.91 6.85 7.87
CA LEU A 31 -6.09 7.67 6.68
C LEU A 31 -6.82 8.98 7.02
N PHE A 32 -7.90 8.90 7.81
CA PHE A 32 -8.63 10.08 8.24
C PHE A 32 -7.76 11.03 9.05
N ASP A 33 -7.00 10.52 10.01
CA ASP A 33 -6.11 11.30 10.86
C ASP A 33 -5.01 11.98 10.03
N SER A 34 -4.43 11.25 9.06
CA SER A 34 -3.34 11.74 8.22
C SER A 34 -3.76 12.85 7.26
N LEU A 35 -4.93 12.72 6.61
CA LEU A 35 -5.31 13.59 5.51
C LEU A 35 -6.40 14.61 5.88
N SER A 36 -7.11 14.44 6.98
CA SER A 36 -8.27 15.28 7.31
C SER A 36 -7.94 16.76 7.30
N THR A 37 -6.78 17.19 7.78
CA THR A 37 -6.36 18.60 7.85
C THR A 37 -6.34 19.29 6.48
N TYR A 38 -6.13 18.54 5.40
CA TYR A 38 -6.05 19.07 4.03
C TYR A 38 -7.41 19.10 3.31
N PHE A 39 -8.44 18.45 3.86
CA PHE A 39 -9.79 18.44 3.28
C PHE A 39 -10.67 19.51 3.93
N LEU A 40 -11.16 20.45 3.11
CA LEU A 40 -12.14 21.46 3.49
C LEU A 40 -13.53 20.84 3.58
N ASP A 41 -13.87 19.96 2.63
CA ASP A 41 -15.14 19.22 2.63
C ASP A 41 -14.97 17.84 3.26
N LYS A 42 -15.38 17.73 4.54
CA LYS A 42 -15.29 16.47 5.29
C LYS A 42 -16.27 15.42 4.78
N GLN A 43 -17.37 15.80 4.13
CA GLN A 43 -18.34 14.85 3.60
C GLN A 43 -17.76 14.17 2.35
N ASN A 44 -17.19 14.94 1.43
CA ASN A 44 -16.49 14.40 0.26
C ASN A 44 -15.30 13.54 0.69
N PHE A 45 -14.53 13.98 1.68
CA PHE A 45 -13.43 13.16 2.19
C PHE A 45 -13.92 11.80 2.70
N LYS A 46 -14.98 11.76 3.53
CA LYS A 46 -15.57 10.50 4.02
C LYS A 46 -16.10 9.62 2.88
N LYS A 47 -16.68 10.22 1.84
CA LYS A 47 -17.24 9.52 0.68
C LYS A 47 -16.16 8.79 -0.13
N TYR A 48 -15.00 9.44 -0.36
CA TYR A 48 -13.97 8.95 -1.28
C TYR A 48 -12.72 8.36 -0.60
N ALA A 49 -12.58 8.53 0.72
CA ALA A 49 -11.42 8.09 1.52
C ALA A 49 -10.94 6.67 1.18
N PHE A 50 -11.86 5.71 1.15
CA PHE A 50 -11.54 4.28 1.02
C PHE A 50 -11.66 3.72 -0.40
N SER A 51 -12.31 4.45 -1.29
CA SER A 51 -12.48 4.03 -2.68
C SER A 51 -11.41 4.62 -3.59
N GLU A 52 -11.06 5.90 -3.41
CA GLU A 52 -10.24 6.65 -4.37
C GLU A 52 -8.96 7.27 -3.75
N LEU A 53 -8.96 7.55 -2.45
CA LEU A 53 -7.85 8.28 -1.80
C LEU A 53 -6.75 7.37 -1.20
N ILE A 54 -6.87 6.06 -1.34
CA ILE A 54 -5.88 5.10 -0.81
C ILE A 54 -4.49 5.32 -1.43
N ASN A 55 -4.41 5.47 -2.75
CA ASN A 55 -3.14 5.72 -3.43
C ASN A 55 -2.58 7.11 -3.08
N THR A 56 -3.45 8.12 -2.94
CA THR A 56 -3.11 9.45 -2.43
C THR A 56 -2.51 9.38 -1.02
N TRP A 57 -3.09 8.57 -0.14
CA TRP A 57 -2.57 8.36 1.21
C TRP A 57 -1.24 7.61 1.21
N GLN A 58 -1.05 6.62 0.33
CA GLN A 58 0.26 5.95 0.18
C GLN A 58 1.37 6.90 -0.29
N MET A 59 1.04 7.83 -1.21
CA MET A 59 1.97 8.89 -1.61
C MET A 59 2.33 9.78 -0.41
N TYR A 60 1.33 10.21 0.37
CA TYR A 60 1.54 10.97 1.59
C TYR A 60 2.45 10.24 2.59
N LEU A 61 2.20 8.95 2.86
CA LEU A 61 3.01 8.14 3.76
C LEU A 61 4.46 7.99 3.27
N SER A 62 4.66 7.93 1.96
CA SER A 62 6.00 7.88 1.35
C SER A 62 6.77 9.16 1.64
N VAL A 63 6.12 10.33 1.49
CA VAL A 63 6.71 11.63 1.84
C VAL A 63 6.95 11.73 3.33
N TYR A 64 5.96 11.42 4.17
CA TYR A 64 6.08 11.47 5.63
C TYR A 64 7.25 10.62 6.14
N LYS A 65 7.50 9.46 5.54
CA LYS A 65 8.58 8.56 5.93
C LYS A 65 9.96 9.00 5.44
N GLU A 66 10.07 9.43 4.18
CA GLU A 66 11.38 9.71 3.56
C GLU A 66 11.81 11.18 3.63
N PHE A 67 10.86 12.11 3.61
CA PHE A 67 11.06 13.56 3.50
C PHE A 67 10.01 14.36 4.32
N PRO A 68 9.87 14.10 5.64
CA PRO A 68 8.82 14.73 6.46
C PRO A 68 8.87 16.27 6.46
N GLU A 69 10.06 16.85 6.30
CA GLU A 69 10.28 18.30 6.24
C GLU A 69 9.62 18.97 5.03
N PHE A 70 9.29 18.21 3.98
CA PHE A 70 8.64 18.71 2.76
C PHE A 70 7.11 18.71 2.84
N LEU A 71 6.52 18.30 3.96
CA LEU A 71 5.07 18.39 4.16
C LEU A 71 4.57 19.84 4.25
N THR A 72 5.43 20.80 4.60
CA THR A 72 5.11 22.22 4.51
C THR A 72 4.91 22.66 3.05
N SER A 73 5.69 22.11 2.11
CA SER A 73 5.52 22.39 0.68
C SER A 73 4.18 21.89 0.15
N LEU A 74 3.64 20.77 0.67
CA LEU A 74 2.28 20.30 0.36
C LEU A 74 1.24 21.37 0.73
N GLU A 75 1.37 21.98 1.91
CA GLU A 75 0.49 23.05 2.38
C GLU A 75 0.61 24.30 1.50
N GLU A 76 1.83 24.68 1.11
CA GLU A 76 2.09 25.84 0.26
C GLU A 76 1.46 25.69 -1.13
N ILE A 77 1.56 24.50 -1.73
CA ILE A 77 0.90 24.20 -3.01
C ILE A 77 -0.62 24.26 -2.83
N LEU A 78 -1.18 23.60 -1.80
CA LEU A 78 -2.62 23.63 -1.53
C LEU A 78 -3.13 25.05 -1.28
N ASN A 79 -2.32 25.90 -0.66
CA ASN A 79 -2.62 27.31 -0.46
C ASN A 79 -2.75 28.06 -1.80
N ILE A 80 -1.95 27.72 -2.82
CA ILE A 80 -2.13 28.30 -4.17
C ILE A 80 -3.50 27.92 -4.73
N PHE A 81 -3.87 26.64 -4.68
CA PHE A 81 -5.19 26.18 -5.14
C PHE A 81 -6.34 26.85 -4.40
N ASN A 82 -6.28 26.86 -3.06
CA ASN A 82 -7.35 27.36 -2.22
C ASN A 82 -7.50 28.89 -2.32
N GLU A 83 -6.40 29.64 -2.33
CA GLU A 83 -6.46 31.10 -2.47
C GLU A 83 -6.84 31.54 -3.88
N ALA A 84 -6.44 30.80 -4.93
CA ALA A 84 -6.95 31.02 -6.28
C ALA A 84 -8.47 30.82 -6.31
N LYS A 85 -8.97 29.72 -5.73
CA LYS A 85 -10.40 29.42 -5.63
C LYS A 85 -11.16 30.52 -4.89
N LYS A 86 -10.59 31.04 -3.79
CA LYS A 86 -11.17 32.17 -3.03
C LYS A 86 -11.20 33.46 -3.85
N ALA A 87 -10.13 33.76 -4.59
CA ALA A 87 -10.03 34.95 -5.43
C ALA A 87 -11.01 34.90 -6.61
N ASN A 88 -11.10 33.77 -7.30
CA ASN A 88 -12.06 33.56 -8.39
C ASN A 88 -12.36 32.06 -8.58
N HIS A 89 -13.51 31.63 -8.06
CA HIS A 89 -13.90 30.21 -8.08
C HIS A 89 -14.04 29.66 -9.51
N ILE A 90 -14.75 30.36 -10.39
CA ILE A 90 -15.04 29.92 -11.76
C ILE A 90 -13.75 29.85 -12.58
N ALA A 91 -12.93 30.90 -12.54
CA ALA A 91 -11.67 30.93 -13.27
C ALA A 91 -10.71 29.82 -12.80
N THR A 92 -10.68 29.53 -11.49
CA THR A 92 -9.86 28.45 -10.93
C THR A 92 -10.30 27.08 -11.45
N LEU A 93 -11.60 26.79 -11.46
CA LEU A 93 -12.11 25.51 -11.95
C LEU A 93 -11.89 25.36 -13.46
N ASN A 94 -12.10 26.43 -14.24
CA ASN A 94 -11.86 26.43 -15.67
C ASN A 94 -10.37 26.21 -15.98
N ALA A 95 -9.48 26.92 -15.29
CA ALA A 95 -8.03 26.75 -15.43
C ALA A 95 -7.60 25.32 -15.08
N TYR A 96 -8.15 24.75 -14.01
CA TYR A 96 -7.88 23.37 -13.62
C TYR A 96 -8.30 22.39 -14.72
N VAL A 97 -9.55 22.49 -15.20
CA VAL A 97 -10.09 21.61 -16.25
C VAL A 97 -9.33 21.77 -17.56
N GLU A 98 -8.90 22.97 -17.90
CA GLU A 98 -8.12 23.25 -19.12
C GLU A 98 -6.77 22.51 -19.13
N TRP A 99 -6.12 22.34 -17.98
CA TRP A 99 -4.83 21.62 -17.86
C TRP A 99 -4.96 20.10 -17.64
N LEU A 100 -6.16 19.58 -17.33
CA LEU A 100 -6.38 18.15 -17.06
C LEU A 100 -5.90 17.23 -18.21
N PRO A 101 -6.13 17.53 -19.50
CA PRO A 101 -5.67 16.67 -20.59
C PRO A 101 -4.15 16.50 -20.62
N GLU A 102 -3.38 17.60 -20.50
CA GLU A 102 -1.91 17.51 -20.46
C GLU A 102 -1.40 16.79 -19.20
N ILE A 103 -2.03 17.02 -18.05
CA ILE A 103 -1.70 16.33 -16.81
C ILE A 103 -1.95 14.82 -16.96
N SER A 104 -3.12 14.43 -17.46
CA SER A 104 -3.47 13.03 -17.71
C SER A 104 -2.50 12.35 -18.68
N HIS A 105 -2.07 13.06 -19.72
CA HIS A 105 -1.06 12.54 -20.65
C HIS A 105 0.32 12.39 -19.99
N GLY A 106 0.71 13.35 -19.14
CA GLY A 106 1.95 13.25 -18.36
C GLY A 106 1.96 12.05 -17.41
N ILE A 107 0.84 11.82 -16.71
CA ILE A 107 0.67 10.63 -15.84
C ILE A 107 0.70 9.34 -16.68
N SER A 108 0.11 9.34 -17.87
CA SER A 108 0.19 8.19 -18.78
C SER A 108 1.64 7.87 -19.21
N ARG A 109 2.48 8.89 -19.39
CA ARG A 109 3.92 8.72 -19.65
C ARG A 109 4.66 8.19 -18.42
N LEU A 110 4.33 8.67 -17.22
CA LEU A 110 4.89 8.15 -15.96
C LEU A 110 4.71 6.64 -15.84
N TRP A 111 3.54 6.10 -16.17
CA TRP A 111 3.33 4.65 -16.18
C TRP A 111 4.27 3.90 -17.12
N SER A 112 4.63 4.51 -18.25
CA SER A 112 5.61 3.92 -19.16
C SER A 112 7.00 3.92 -18.52
N LEU A 113 7.40 5.01 -17.85
CA LEU A 113 8.66 5.09 -17.11
C LEU A 113 8.75 4.01 -16.02
N LEU A 114 7.70 3.87 -15.21
CA LEU A 114 7.66 2.90 -14.11
C LEU A 114 7.74 1.45 -14.62
N ASN A 115 7.09 1.14 -15.74
CA ASN A 115 7.09 -0.21 -16.30
C ASN A 115 8.46 -0.66 -16.86
N TYR A 116 9.29 0.29 -17.27
CA TYR A 116 10.65 0.03 -17.78
C TYR A 116 11.74 0.38 -16.76
N GLN A 117 11.39 0.67 -15.50
CA GLN A 117 12.35 1.07 -14.50
C GLN A 117 13.28 -0.10 -14.14
N HIS A 118 14.59 0.15 -14.26
CA HIS A 118 15.63 -0.77 -13.82
C HIS A 118 15.88 -0.64 -12.32
N ASP A 119 16.30 -1.74 -11.70
CA ASP A 119 16.82 -1.72 -10.33
C ASP A 119 18.16 -0.98 -10.30
N LEU A 120 18.10 0.32 -10.00
CA LEU A 120 19.26 1.21 -10.00
C LEU A 120 20.39 0.72 -9.07
N SER A 121 20.10 -0.10 -8.06
CA SER A 121 21.12 -0.62 -7.15
C SER A 121 22.08 -1.63 -7.79
N LYS A 122 21.68 -2.24 -8.92
CA LYS A 122 22.43 -3.32 -9.59
C LYS A 122 23.20 -2.88 -10.82
N LEU A 123 23.06 -1.61 -11.20
CA LEU A 123 23.68 -1.06 -12.39
C LEU A 123 25.16 -0.69 -12.16
N SER A 124 25.97 -0.79 -13.21
CA SER A 124 27.29 -0.16 -13.27
C SER A 124 27.18 1.36 -13.03
N LEU A 125 28.29 2.07 -12.81
CA LEU A 125 28.21 3.52 -12.59
C LEU A 125 27.71 4.25 -13.84
N ASP A 126 28.23 3.91 -15.03
CA ASP A 126 27.83 4.53 -16.29
C ASP A 126 26.35 4.29 -16.60
N ASP A 127 25.88 3.04 -16.52
CA ASP A 127 24.47 2.72 -16.75
C ASP A 127 23.55 3.40 -15.71
N PHE A 128 24.01 3.47 -14.45
CA PHE A 128 23.27 4.17 -13.40
C PHE A 128 23.12 5.65 -13.70
N VAL A 129 24.19 6.32 -14.14
CA VAL A 129 24.17 7.74 -14.50
C VAL A 129 23.22 7.97 -15.66
N GLU A 130 23.35 7.19 -16.74
CA GLU A 130 22.50 7.33 -17.93
C GLU A 130 21.02 7.16 -17.58
N ILE A 131 20.65 6.09 -16.87
CA ILE A 131 19.26 5.82 -16.50
C ILE A 131 18.74 6.86 -15.50
N SER A 132 19.56 7.32 -14.56
CA SER A 132 19.18 8.35 -13.59
C SER A 132 18.85 9.68 -14.28
N MET A 133 19.68 10.06 -15.26
CA MET A 133 19.53 11.34 -15.96
C MET A 133 18.39 11.30 -16.96
N ASP A 134 18.21 10.17 -17.67
CA ASP A 134 17.02 9.92 -18.48
C ASP A 134 15.73 10.02 -17.64
N THR A 135 15.74 9.44 -16.43
CA THR A 135 14.63 9.53 -15.49
C THR A 135 14.37 10.99 -15.08
N ILE A 136 15.41 11.75 -14.70
CA ILE A 136 15.29 13.18 -14.35
C ILE A 136 14.70 13.98 -15.51
N GLY A 137 15.25 13.84 -16.71
CA GLY A 137 14.80 14.56 -17.90
C GLY A 137 13.34 14.25 -18.23
N LYS A 138 12.98 12.96 -18.30
CA LYS A 138 11.61 12.53 -18.62
C LYS A 138 10.61 12.88 -17.53
N MET A 139 11.00 12.84 -16.25
CA MET A 139 10.13 13.27 -15.14
C MET A 139 9.83 14.75 -15.22
N ILE A 140 10.85 15.59 -15.40
CA ILE A 140 10.67 17.05 -15.40
C ILE A 140 9.89 17.49 -16.63
N GLU A 141 10.33 17.05 -17.82
CA GLU A 141 9.75 17.50 -19.09
C GLU A 141 8.42 16.81 -19.42
N GLY A 142 8.32 15.52 -19.11
CA GLY A 142 7.18 14.70 -19.46
C GLY A 142 6.03 14.75 -18.45
N VAL A 143 6.30 15.11 -17.19
CA VAL A 143 5.34 15.04 -16.09
C VAL A 143 5.24 16.37 -15.32
N ILE A 144 6.32 16.80 -14.65
CA ILE A 144 6.29 17.94 -13.70
C ILE A 144 5.93 19.25 -14.40
N LYS A 145 6.42 19.47 -15.62
CA LYS A 145 6.17 20.70 -16.39
C LYS A 145 4.69 21.11 -16.44
N ASN A 146 3.79 20.15 -16.66
CA ASN A 146 2.35 20.44 -16.76
C ASN A 146 1.76 20.86 -15.41
N PHE A 147 2.24 20.29 -14.31
CA PHE A 147 1.87 20.73 -12.96
C PHE A 147 2.40 22.14 -12.66
N VAL A 148 3.63 22.45 -13.05
CA VAL A 148 4.21 23.81 -12.90
C VAL A 148 3.35 24.84 -13.65
N PHE A 149 2.92 24.52 -14.86
CA PHE A 149 2.05 25.42 -15.64
C PHE A 149 0.68 25.63 -14.99
N LEU A 150 0.05 24.57 -14.46
CA LEU A 150 -1.17 24.69 -13.67
C LEU A 150 -0.94 25.59 -12.45
N LEU A 151 0.13 25.38 -11.68
CA LEU A 151 0.43 26.18 -10.50
C LEU A 151 0.65 27.66 -10.83
N ILE A 152 1.27 27.98 -11.97
CA ILE A 152 1.41 29.37 -12.42
C ILE A 152 0.06 29.99 -12.75
N HIS A 153 -0.78 29.24 -13.48
CA HIS A 153 -2.11 29.70 -13.85
C HIS A 153 -2.90 30.06 -12.57
N LEU A 154 -2.94 29.14 -11.60
CA LEU A 154 -3.61 29.34 -10.33
C LEU A 154 -2.98 30.47 -9.49
N ASN A 155 -1.65 30.56 -9.43
CA ASN A 155 -0.97 31.60 -8.67
C ASN A 155 -1.21 33.00 -9.26
N ARG A 156 -1.40 33.13 -10.59
CA ARG A 156 -1.82 34.39 -11.21
C ARG A 156 -3.24 34.76 -10.84
N ILE A 157 -4.18 33.80 -10.87
CA ILE A 157 -5.57 34.01 -10.42
C ILE A 157 -5.59 34.47 -8.96
N LYS A 158 -4.86 33.78 -8.08
CA LYS A 158 -4.68 34.15 -6.66
C LYS A 158 -4.24 35.62 -6.48
N ARG A 159 -3.41 36.12 -7.39
CA ARG A 159 -2.86 37.49 -7.36
C ARG A 159 -3.70 38.51 -8.13
N GLY A 160 -4.87 38.13 -8.63
CA GLY A 160 -5.73 38.98 -9.45
C GLY A 160 -5.14 39.35 -10.81
N LYS A 161 -4.18 38.58 -11.32
CA LYS A 161 -3.57 38.79 -12.64
C LYS A 161 -4.35 38.01 -13.72
N ASN A 162 -4.42 38.58 -14.92
CA ASN A 162 -4.95 37.87 -16.06
C ASN A 162 -4.08 36.63 -16.36
N ALA A 163 -4.72 35.50 -16.61
CA ALA A 163 -4.07 34.23 -16.84
C ALA A 163 -4.78 33.51 -17.99
N ILE A 164 -4.02 33.22 -19.04
CA ILE A 164 -4.49 32.52 -20.24
C ILE A 164 -3.56 31.33 -20.42
N ALA A 165 -4.09 30.10 -20.54
CA ALA A 165 -3.26 28.91 -20.59
C ALA A 165 -2.34 28.89 -21.82
N GLY A 166 -2.83 29.38 -22.98
CA GLY A 166 -2.02 29.51 -24.20
C GLY A 166 -0.74 30.33 -23.99
N ASP A 167 -0.84 31.45 -23.27
CA ASP A 167 0.33 32.29 -22.96
C ASP A 167 1.31 31.59 -22.03
N ILE A 168 0.81 30.81 -21.07
CA ILE A 168 1.65 30.04 -20.14
C ILE A 168 2.34 28.90 -20.87
N LYS A 169 1.64 28.21 -21.78
CA LYS A 169 2.16 27.07 -22.56
C LYS A 169 3.33 27.44 -23.48
N ASN A 170 3.35 28.69 -23.95
CA ASN A 170 4.39 29.20 -24.84
C ASN A 170 5.63 29.72 -24.11
N ARG A 171 5.63 29.76 -22.77
CA ARG A 171 6.78 30.21 -21.97
C ARG A 171 7.81 29.11 -21.75
N ASP A 172 9.07 29.52 -21.58
CA ASP A 172 10.11 28.59 -21.17
C ASP A 172 9.88 28.13 -19.72
N LEU A 173 10.20 26.86 -19.45
CA LEU A 173 10.03 26.28 -18.11
C LEU A 173 10.86 27.05 -17.06
N GLY A 174 12.02 27.59 -17.43
CA GLY A 174 12.83 28.43 -16.54
C GLY A 174 12.12 29.71 -16.15
N GLU A 175 11.49 30.42 -17.09
CA GLU A 175 10.71 31.63 -16.79
C GLU A 175 9.53 31.32 -15.86
N CYS A 176 8.90 30.18 -16.11
CA CYS A 176 7.80 29.67 -15.29
C CYS A 176 8.24 29.37 -13.85
N ILE A 177 9.35 28.65 -13.67
CA ILE A 177 9.94 28.37 -12.35
C ILE A 177 10.32 29.66 -11.64
N ASP A 178 10.92 30.61 -12.35
CA ASP A 178 11.36 31.89 -11.78
C ASP A 178 10.17 32.72 -11.33
N GLU A 179 9.07 32.73 -12.08
CA GLU A 179 7.85 33.39 -11.64
C GLU A 179 7.30 32.75 -10.36
N LEU A 180 7.25 31.41 -10.26
CA LEU A 180 6.78 30.74 -9.04
C LEU A 180 7.68 31.04 -7.84
N ILE A 181 9.00 30.91 -7.98
CA ILE A 181 9.95 31.19 -6.88
C ILE A 181 9.81 32.63 -6.39
N ASN A 182 9.63 33.60 -7.30
CA ASN A 182 9.52 35.01 -6.91
C ASN A 182 8.16 35.41 -6.33
N THR A 183 7.14 34.54 -6.43
CA THR A 183 5.75 34.90 -6.12
C THR A 183 5.02 33.88 -5.27
N SER A 184 5.73 32.87 -4.77
CA SER A 184 5.27 31.82 -3.87
C SER A 184 6.47 31.27 -3.08
N ASN A 185 6.22 30.40 -2.09
CA ASN A 185 7.27 29.79 -1.26
C ASN A 185 7.70 28.40 -1.77
N LEU A 186 7.60 28.16 -3.08
CA LEU A 186 7.86 26.84 -3.65
C LEU A 186 9.34 26.57 -3.97
N ASP A 187 10.27 27.37 -3.43
CA ASP A 187 11.71 27.21 -3.67
C ASP A 187 12.20 25.81 -3.26
N SER A 188 11.74 25.30 -2.11
CA SER A 188 12.10 24.00 -1.56
C SER A 188 11.93 22.85 -2.57
N ILE A 189 10.89 22.87 -3.41
CA ILE A 189 10.58 21.80 -4.37
C ILE A 189 11.01 22.13 -5.81
N LEU A 190 11.28 23.41 -6.12
CA LEU A 190 11.70 23.85 -7.45
C LEU A 190 13.24 23.97 -7.57
N VAL A 191 13.94 23.99 -6.44
CA VAL A 191 15.39 24.10 -6.31
C VAL A 191 15.94 22.89 -5.55
N ILE A 192 16.73 22.07 -6.23
CA ILE A 192 17.18 20.77 -5.69
C ILE A 192 18.47 20.94 -4.88
N THR A 193 18.36 20.69 -3.57
CA THR A 193 19.48 20.63 -2.63
C THR A 193 20.24 19.29 -2.75
N PRO A 194 21.56 19.24 -2.46
CA PRO A 194 22.36 20.29 -1.83
C PRO A 194 22.94 21.34 -2.78
N HIS A 195 22.91 21.12 -4.10
CA HIS A 195 23.60 22.00 -5.07
C HIS A 195 22.81 23.27 -5.44
N ASN A 196 21.57 23.41 -4.97
CA ASN A 196 20.70 24.56 -5.23
C ASN A 196 20.46 24.82 -6.73
N ILE A 197 20.32 23.74 -7.51
CA ILE A 197 20.08 23.81 -8.96
C ILE A 197 18.58 23.69 -9.23
N ARG A 198 18.04 24.56 -10.09
CA ARG A 198 16.61 24.59 -10.43
C ARG A 198 16.20 23.37 -11.26
N LEU A 199 14.94 22.95 -11.17
CA LEU A 199 14.41 21.81 -11.95
C LEU A 199 14.64 21.96 -13.46
N ASN A 200 14.43 23.15 -14.06
CA ASN A 200 14.69 23.34 -15.49
C ASN A 200 16.17 23.14 -15.86
N GLN A 201 17.10 23.50 -14.98
CA GLN A 201 18.52 23.28 -15.20
C GLN A 201 18.87 21.79 -15.14
N TRP A 202 18.31 21.04 -14.20
CA TRP A 202 18.44 19.58 -14.16
C TRP A 202 17.90 18.92 -15.44
N ARG A 203 16.76 19.40 -15.95
CA ARG A 203 16.22 18.97 -17.24
C ARG A 203 17.18 19.25 -18.39
N ASN A 204 17.80 20.43 -18.42
CA ASN A 204 18.76 20.79 -19.46
C ASN A 204 20.04 19.95 -19.38
N ILE A 205 20.56 19.70 -18.16
CA ILE A 205 21.70 18.81 -17.95
C ILE A 205 21.41 17.41 -18.52
N ALA A 206 20.22 16.86 -18.22
CA ALA A 206 19.81 15.55 -18.69
C ALA A 206 19.78 15.46 -20.22
N TYR A 207 19.16 16.43 -20.91
CA TYR A 207 18.99 16.37 -22.36
C TYR A 207 20.24 16.73 -23.17
N HIS A 208 21.14 17.53 -22.61
CA HIS A 208 22.36 17.94 -23.31
C HIS A 208 23.55 17.01 -23.03
N HIS A 209 23.34 15.90 -22.30
CA HIS A 209 24.38 14.94 -21.92
C HIS A 209 25.64 15.63 -21.37
N ASN A 210 25.47 16.67 -20.55
CA ASN A 210 26.56 17.46 -19.98
C ASN A 210 27.20 16.75 -18.77
N ILE A 211 27.49 15.46 -18.92
CA ILE A 211 27.87 14.56 -17.82
C ILE A 211 29.05 13.71 -18.26
N LYS A 212 30.00 13.53 -17.35
CA LYS A 212 31.17 12.69 -17.56
C LYS A 212 31.44 11.85 -16.33
N VAL A 213 31.78 10.58 -16.55
CA VAL A 213 32.25 9.68 -15.49
C VAL A 213 33.76 9.56 -15.64
N ILE A 214 34.51 9.96 -14.60
CA ILE A 214 35.98 9.90 -14.57
C ILE A 214 36.38 9.31 -13.22
N GLU A 215 37.15 8.22 -13.22
CA GLU A 215 37.68 7.59 -12.00
C GLU A 215 36.60 7.35 -10.91
N ASN A 216 35.42 6.87 -11.32
CA ASN A 216 34.27 6.59 -10.44
C ASN A 216 33.59 7.84 -9.82
N ASN A 217 33.91 9.04 -10.32
CA ASN A 217 33.26 10.30 -9.97
C ASN A 217 32.37 10.78 -11.13
N ILE A 218 31.24 11.43 -10.79
CA ILE A 218 30.27 11.93 -11.76
C ILE A 218 30.41 13.45 -11.85
N TYR A 219 30.89 13.96 -12.98
CA TYR A 219 31.02 15.39 -13.24
C TYR A 219 29.85 15.88 -14.07
N ILE A 220 29.19 16.93 -13.60
CA ILE A 220 28.07 17.55 -14.29
C ILE A 220 28.41 19.00 -14.60
N SER A 221 28.28 19.40 -15.86
CA SER A 221 28.40 20.80 -16.26
C SER A 221 27.03 21.44 -16.52
N TYR A 222 26.85 22.69 -16.10
CA TYR A 222 25.65 23.47 -16.45
C TYR A 222 25.97 24.95 -16.58
N LEU A 223 25.04 25.71 -17.19
CA LEU A 223 25.17 27.14 -17.34
C LEU A 223 24.50 27.87 -16.16
N GLN A 224 25.26 28.74 -15.50
CA GLN A 224 24.79 29.66 -14.49
C GLN A 224 25.27 31.07 -14.85
N LYS A 225 24.35 32.01 -15.09
CA LYS A 225 24.67 33.40 -15.49
C LYS A 225 25.67 33.48 -16.68
N ASN A 226 25.49 32.63 -17.69
CA ASN A 226 26.37 32.49 -18.87
C ASN A 226 27.81 32.00 -18.58
N GLN A 227 28.09 31.52 -17.37
CA GLN A 227 29.33 30.81 -17.03
C GLN A 227 29.05 29.32 -16.91
N ARG A 228 30.00 28.50 -17.37
CA ARG A 228 29.93 27.04 -17.24
C ARG A 228 30.44 26.67 -15.85
N GLU A 229 29.52 26.22 -15.01
CA GLU A 229 29.82 25.63 -13.71
C GLU A 229 29.96 24.12 -13.86
N GLU A 230 30.81 23.53 -13.03
CA GLU A 230 30.99 22.07 -12.94
C GLU A 230 30.89 21.62 -11.48
N ILE A 231 30.10 20.59 -11.24
CA ILE A 231 29.95 19.97 -9.92
C ILE A 231 30.32 18.50 -10.00
N ASN A 232 30.91 17.99 -8.92
CA ASN A 232 31.17 16.57 -8.74
C ASN A 232 30.09 15.95 -7.85
N LEU A 233 29.57 14.79 -8.26
CA LEU A 233 28.58 14.01 -7.54
C LEU A 233 29.08 12.59 -7.29
N SER A 234 28.77 12.10 -6.10
CA SER A 234 28.74 10.67 -5.82
C SER A 234 27.49 10.01 -6.38
N ARG A 235 27.53 8.67 -6.52
CA ARG A 235 26.36 7.85 -6.87
C ARG A 235 25.16 8.12 -5.93
N THR A 236 25.43 8.26 -4.64
CA THR A 236 24.41 8.50 -3.60
C THR A 236 23.75 9.87 -3.76
N GLU A 237 24.53 10.90 -4.08
CA GLU A 237 24.01 12.25 -4.32
C GLU A 237 23.14 12.31 -5.57
N LEU A 238 23.58 11.70 -6.68
CA LEU A 238 22.74 11.62 -7.88
C LEU A 238 21.44 10.85 -7.61
N PHE A 239 21.49 9.76 -6.85
CA PHE A 239 20.27 9.04 -6.46
C PHE A 239 19.34 9.89 -5.60
N LEU A 240 19.88 10.69 -4.68
CA LEU A 240 19.10 11.64 -3.89
C LEU A 240 18.46 12.73 -4.76
N ILE A 241 19.16 13.22 -5.79
CA ILE A 241 18.61 14.17 -6.76
C ILE A 241 17.44 13.54 -7.52
N VAL A 242 17.57 12.31 -8.01
CA VAL A 242 16.45 11.56 -8.64
C VAL A 242 15.25 11.50 -7.70
N LYS A 243 15.47 11.13 -6.43
CA LYS A 243 14.41 11.09 -5.41
C LYS A 243 13.74 12.45 -5.20
N LYS A 244 14.51 13.54 -5.14
CA LYS A 244 13.95 14.89 -4.95
C LYS A 244 13.16 15.39 -6.16
N VAL A 245 13.57 15.04 -7.37
CA VAL A 245 12.77 15.32 -8.58
C VAL A 245 11.43 14.57 -8.52
N VAL A 246 11.46 13.28 -8.13
CA VAL A 246 10.22 12.51 -7.92
C VAL A 246 9.38 13.11 -6.80
N LEU A 247 9.99 13.56 -5.70
CA LEU A 247 9.30 14.23 -4.58
C LEU A 247 8.54 15.48 -5.04
N SER A 248 9.15 16.34 -5.87
CA SER A 248 8.47 17.51 -6.42
C SER A 248 7.19 17.14 -7.18
N PHE A 249 7.26 16.09 -8.02
CA PHE A 249 6.06 15.54 -8.67
C PHE A 249 5.04 15.01 -7.65
N THR A 250 5.49 14.19 -6.69
CA THR A 250 4.64 13.56 -5.68
C THR A 250 3.85 14.61 -4.89
N LEU A 251 4.49 15.69 -4.46
CA LEU A 251 3.84 16.78 -3.72
C LEU A 251 2.80 17.52 -4.59
N MET A 252 3.15 17.87 -5.83
CA MET A 252 2.22 18.52 -6.76
C MET A 252 0.99 17.65 -7.06
N ARG A 253 1.21 16.35 -7.29
CA ARG A 253 0.13 15.39 -7.54
C ARG A 253 -0.72 15.15 -6.29
N LEU A 254 -0.11 15.11 -5.11
CA LEU A 254 -0.82 14.97 -3.84
C LEU A 254 -1.76 16.17 -3.61
N SER A 255 -1.27 17.40 -3.79
CA SER A 255 -2.08 18.62 -3.68
C SER A 255 -3.21 18.65 -4.70
N GLU A 256 -2.93 18.27 -5.95
CA GLU A 256 -3.92 18.24 -7.00
C GLU A 256 -5.02 17.20 -6.74
N ASN A 257 -4.68 15.98 -6.31
CA ASN A 257 -5.68 14.99 -5.91
C ASN A 257 -6.57 15.52 -4.79
N ILE A 258 -5.99 16.10 -3.73
CA ILE A 258 -6.74 16.67 -2.60
C ILE A 258 -7.68 17.79 -3.08
N PHE A 259 -7.20 18.69 -3.94
CA PHE A 259 -8.03 19.74 -4.53
C PHE A 259 -9.17 19.15 -5.37
N SER A 260 -8.88 18.16 -6.20
CA SER A 260 -9.85 17.50 -7.08
C SER A 260 -11.00 16.90 -6.28
N PHE A 261 -10.70 16.10 -5.25
CA PHE A 261 -11.73 15.48 -4.42
C PHE A 261 -12.50 16.46 -3.54
N ASN A 262 -11.88 17.56 -3.09
CA ASN A 262 -12.59 18.65 -2.41
C ASN A 262 -13.60 19.37 -3.33
N ASN A 263 -13.45 19.27 -4.66
CA ASN A 263 -14.21 20.04 -5.64
C ASN A 263 -14.85 19.18 -6.73
N GLN A 264 -14.96 17.86 -6.51
CA GLN A 264 -15.26 16.90 -7.57
C GLN A 264 -16.57 17.20 -8.30
N ASP A 265 -17.64 17.50 -7.56
CA ASP A 265 -18.94 17.83 -8.15
C ASP A 265 -18.90 19.10 -9.01
N SER A 266 -18.14 20.11 -8.60
CA SER A 266 -18.00 21.35 -9.37
C SER A 266 -17.12 21.16 -10.61
N ILE A 267 -16.06 20.34 -10.50
CA ILE A 267 -15.19 19.99 -11.63
C ILE A 267 -15.98 19.22 -12.68
N HIS A 268 -16.79 18.23 -12.28
CA HIS A 268 -17.64 17.45 -13.18
C HIS A 268 -18.61 18.35 -13.97
N LYS A 269 -19.26 19.31 -13.31
CA LYS A 269 -20.13 20.28 -14.00
C LYS A 269 -19.41 21.08 -15.08
N VAL A 270 -18.16 21.48 -14.83
CA VAL A 270 -17.35 22.20 -15.82
C VAL A 270 -16.96 21.27 -16.98
N LEU A 271 -16.58 20.03 -16.69
CA LEU A 271 -16.25 19.02 -17.71
C LEU A 271 -17.45 18.75 -18.63
N ASP A 272 -18.63 18.51 -18.06
CA ASP A 272 -19.87 18.26 -18.81
C ASP A 272 -20.22 19.45 -19.73
N SER A 273 -20.02 20.68 -19.24
CA SER A 273 -20.31 21.90 -20.01
C SER A 273 -19.30 22.19 -21.13
N SER A 274 -18.06 21.68 -21.02
CA SER A 274 -16.96 21.99 -21.94
C SER A 274 -16.77 20.93 -23.04
N ASN A 275 -17.58 19.87 -23.06
CA ASN A 275 -17.47 18.75 -24.01
C ASN A 275 -16.06 18.12 -24.06
N SER A 276 -15.29 18.28 -22.97
CA SER A 276 -13.87 17.96 -22.89
C SER A 276 -13.63 16.49 -22.52
N ASN A 277 -14.16 15.57 -23.32
CA ASN A 277 -14.00 14.11 -23.12
C ASN A 277 -12.63 13.58 -23.60
N HIS A 278 -11.53 14.21 -23.17
CA HIS A 278 -10.17 13.83 -23.58
C HIS A 278 -9.31 13.21 -22.47
N ILE A 279 -9.87 12.96 -21.28
CA ILE A 279 -9.14 12.31 -20.19
C ILE A 279 -9.11 10.80 -20.43
N LYS A 280 -7.99 10.30 -20.97
CA LYS A 280 -7.75 8.87 -21.12
C LYS A 280 -6.94 8.34 -19.95
N VAL A 281 -7.61 7.65 -19.03
CA VAL A 281 -6.94 6.90 -17.96
C VAL A 281 -6.39 5.59 -18.52
N ARG A 282 -5.13 5.29 -18.22
CA ARG A 282 -4.49 4.03 -18.60
C ARG A 282 -5.09 2.85 -17.83
N ASN A 283 -5.14 1.68 -18.48
CA ASN A 283 -5.64 0.46 -17.83
C ASN A 283 -4.79 0.06 -16.62
N GLU A 284 -3.47 0.26 -16.67
CA GLU A 284 -2.58 -0.05 -15.54
C GLU A 284 -2.90 0.80 -14.31
N SER A 285 -3.27 2.08 -14.50
CA SER A 285 -3.72 2.95 -13.41
C SER A 285 -5.02 2.44 -12.80
N ARG A 286 -6.00 2.11 -13.66
CA ARG A 286 -7.29 1.57 -13.21
C ARG A 286 -7.12 0.25 -12.45
N GLU A 287 -6.18 -0.59 -12.88
CA GLU A 287 -5.84 -1.85 -12.21
C GLU A 287 -5.28 -1.60 -10.81
N VAL A 288 -4.36 -0.64 -10.66
CA VAL A 288 -3.77 -0.28 -9.36
C VAL A 288 -4.79 0.36 -8.42
N ASP A 289 -5.67 1.23 -8.92
CA ASP A 289 -6.78 1.80 -8.14
C ASP A 289 -7.75 0.71 -7.68
N PHE A 290 -8.10 -0.22 -8.58
CA PHE A 290 -8.93 -1.38 -8.25
C PHE A 290 -8.31 -2.26 -7.18
N ILE A 291 -7.04 -2.68 -7.34
CA ILE A 291 -6.33 -3.50 -6.35
C ILE A 291 -6.21 -2.75 -5.01
N GLY A 292 -5.97 -1.43 -5.04
CA GLY A 292 -5.87 -0.62 -3.84
C GLY A 292 -7.16 -0.54 -3.04
N LYS A 293 -8.30 -0.44 -3.72
CA LYS A 293 -9.63 -0.47 -3.09
C LYS A 293 -9.97 -1.79 -2.41
N LEU A 294 -9.51 -2.91 -2.95
CA LEU A 294 -9.68 -4.23 -2.33
C LEU A 294 -8.69 -4.40 -1.17
N SER A 295 -7.46 -3.93 -1.36
CA SER A 295 -6.39 -4.01 -0.37
C SER A 295 -6.71 -3.20 0.89
N SER A 296 -7.34 -2.03 0.75
CA SER A 296 -7.79 -1.22 1.90
C SER A 296 -8.85 -1.92 2.75
N GLN A 297 -9.55 -2.91 2.19
CA GLN A 297 -10.55 -3.72 2.89
C GLN A 297 -9.97 -5.04 3.42
N GLY A 298 -8.65 -5.21 3.36
CA GLY A 298 -7.93 -6.37 3.88
C GLY A 298 -7.86 -7.55 2.94
N PHE A 299 -8.11 -7.36 1.64
CA PHE A 299 -8.04 -8.42 0.64
C PHE A 299 -6.84 -8.27 -0.29
N LYS A 300 -6.09 -9.35 -0.43
CA LYS A 300 -5.02 -9.48 -1.40
C LYS A 300 -5.56 -10.09 -2.68
N VAL A 301 -5.36 -9.42 -3.81
CA VAL A 301 -5.61 -9.96 -5.15
C VAL A 301 -4.52 -10.95 -5.50
N ILE A 302 -4.90 -12.19 -5.77
CA ILE A 302 -3.99 -13.28 -6.14
C ILE A 302 -3.91 -13.41 -7.66
N ASP A 303 -5.06 -13.27 -8.34
CA ASP A 303 -5.16 -13.38 -9.78
C ASP A 303 -6.34 -12.54 -10.26
N LEU A 304 -6.20 -11.95 -11.45
CA LEU A 304 -7.23 -11.17 -12.11
C LEU A 304 -7.19 -11.49 -13.60
N GLN A 305 -8.24 -12.16 -14.07
CA GLN A 305 -8.44 -12.52 -15.46
C GLN A 305 -9.64 -11.73 -15.97
N THR A 306 -9.45 -11.00 -17.06
CA THR A 306 -10.48 -10.13 -17.60
C THR A 306 -10.64 -10.37 -19.09
N ASP A 307 -11.85 -10.70 -19.51
CA ASP A 307 -12.28 -10.61 -20.89
C ASP A 307 -13.68 -9.97 -20.95
N LYS A 308 -14.25 -9.80 -22.16
CA LYS A 308 -15.55 -9.14 -22.30
C LYS A 308 -16.73 -10.02 -21.87
N GLU A 309 -16.58 -11.33 -21.94
CA GLU A 309 -17.61 -12.29 -21.60
C GLU A 309 -17.54 -12.62 -20.11
N ASP A 310 -16.38 -13.04 -19.63
CA ASP A 310 -16.10 -13.49 -18.27
C ASP A 310 -14.96 -12.67 -17.63
N SER A 311 -15.15 -12.33 -16.35
CA SER A 311 -14.05 -11.85 -15.50
C SER A 311 -13.98 -12.65 -14.21
N LEU A 312 -12.77 -13.08 -13.87
CA LEU A 312 -12.46 -13.84 -12.68
C LEU A 312 -11.47 -13.09 -11.81
N LEU A 313 -11.88 -12.81 -10.57
CA LEU A 313 -11.05 -12.25 -9.53
C LEU A 313 -10.81 -13.30 -8.45
N LYS A 314 -9.55 -13.60 -8.14
CA LYS A 314 -9.17 -14.46 -7.00
C LYS A 314 -8.60 -13.59 -5.89
N VAL A 315 -9.17 -13.69 -4.70
CA VAL A 315 -8.74 -12.93 -3.52
C VAL A 315 -8.48 -13.84 -2.32
N THR A 316 -7.61 -13.38 -1.43
CA THR A 316 -7.41 -13.97 -0.10
C THR A 316 -7.30 -12.86 0.94
N ASP A 317 -7.41 -13.19 2.22
CA ASP A 317 -7.20 -12.20 3.27
C ASP A 317 -5.72 -11.84 3.41
N MET A 318 -5.46 -10.55 3.71
CA MET A 318 -4.14 -10.09 4.12
C MET A 318 -3.79 -10.52 5.55
N GLN A 319 -4.80 -10.86 6.36
CA GLN A 319 -4.62 -11.46 7.67
C GLN A 319 -4.42 -12.98 7.53
N LEU A 320 -3.49 -13.54 8.31
CA LEU A 320 -3.04 -14.94 8.18
C LEU A 320 -4.16 -15.98 8.40
N TYR A 321 -5.17 -15.68 9.23
CA TYR A 321 -6.25 -16.63 9.57
C TYR A 321 -7.53 -15.91 9.98
N SER A 322 -8.32 -15.50 8.99
CA SER A 322 -9.55 -14.73 9.17
C SER A 322 -10.79 -15.62 9.34
N ASP A 323 -11.97 -15.02 9.53
CA ASP A 323 -13.26 -15.72 9.47
C ASP A 323 -13.61 -15.98 8.01
N TYR A 324 -13.45 -17.22 7.54
CA TYR A 324 -13.64 -17.50 6.11
C TYR A 324 -15.07 -17.27 5.64
N GLU A 325 -16.07 -17.52 6.48
CA GLU A 325 -17.46 -17.33 6.10
C GLU A 325 -17.77 -15.84 5.93
N ALA A 326 -17.52 -15.06 6.99
CA ALA A 326 -17.78 -13.62 6.96
C ALA A 326 -16.97 -12.91 5.87
N ARG A 327 -15.70 -13.29 5.69
CA ARG A 327 -14.81 -12.67 4.70
C ARG A 327 -15.11 -13.09 3.27
N ALA A 328 -15.54 -14.33 3.04
CA ALA A 328 -16.00 -14.75 1.72
C ALA A 328 -17.28 -14.02 1.28
N ILE A 329 -18.22 -13.83 2.20
CA ILE A 329 -19.44 -13.03 1.97
C ILE A 329 -19.06 -11.57 1.69
N HIS A 330 -18.12 -11.00 2.45
CA HIS A 330 -17.65 -9.65 2.17
C HIS A 330 -16.98 -9.57 0.78
N ALA A 331 -16.12 -10.53 0.43
CA ALA A 331 -15.46 -10.57 -0.87
C ALA A 331 -16.47 -10.62 -2.05
N SER A 332 -17.63 -11.28 -1.89
CA SER A 332 -18.63 -11.34 -2.95
C SER A 332 -19.24 -9.97 -3.28
N GLN A 333 -19.18 -9.01 -2.37
CA GLN A 333 -19.65 -7.64 -2.61
C GLN A 333 -18.78 -6.90 -3.65
N PHE A 334 -17.56 -7.39 -3.94
CA PHE A 334 -16.72 -6.81 -4.98
C PHE A 334 -17.14 -7.18 -6.40
N LEU A 335 -18.18 -8.01 -6.60
CA LEU A 335 -18.69 -8.33 -7.93
C LEU A 335 -19.07 -7.05 -8.70
N TYR A 336 -19.68 -6.08 -8.02
CA TYR A 336 -20.01 -4.79 -8.62
C TYR A 336 -18.77 -3.96 -8.96
N GLN A 337 -17.73 -4.00 -8.11
CA GLN A 337 -16.47 -3.31 -8.39
C GLN A 337 -15.74 -3.94 -9.57
N LEU A 338 -15.77 -5.27 -9.67
CA LEU A 338 -15.24 -6.00 -10.81
C LEU A 338 -15.99 -5.61 -12.09
N TRP A 339 -17.31 -5.48 -12.03
CA TRP A 339 -18.11 -5.00 -13.15
C TRP A 339 -17.72 -3.59 -13.60
N LEU A 340 -17.65 -2.62 -12.67
CA LEU A 340 -17.23 -1.25 -12.97
C LEU A 340 -15.83 -1.20 -13.60
N TYR A 341 -14.96 -2.16 -13.25
CA TYR A 341 -13.63 -2.27 -13.81
C TYR A 341 -13.64 -2.87 -15.24
N THR A 342 -14.35 -3.97 -15.47
CA THR A 342 -14.22 -4.78 -16.69
C THR A 342 -15.36 -4.63 -17.70
N ASN A 343 -16.55 -4.24 -17.24
CA ASN A 343 -17.81 -4.31 -17.99
C ASN A 343 -18.14 -5.70 -18.56
N SER A 344 -17.62 -6.78 -17.98
CA SER A 344 -17.85 -8.15 -18.46
C SER A 344 -19.29 -8.59 -18.26
N SER A 345 -19.76 -9.54 -19.08
CA SER A 345 -21.11 -10.10 -18.97
C SER A 345 -21.31 -11.05 -17.79
N SER A 346 -20.28 -11.78 -17.40
CA SER A 346 -20.23 -12.66 -16.24
C SER A 346 -19.07 -12.30 -15.34
N LEU A 347 -19.33 -12.32 -14.04
CA LEU A 347 -18.41 -11.85 -13.02
C LEU A 347 -18.28 -12.93 -11.97
N ILE A 348 -17.05 -13.31 -11.67
CA ILE A 348 -16.74 -14.40 -10.76
C ILE A 348 -15.71 -13.91 -9.73
N ILE A 349 -16.01 -14.15 -8.46
CA ILE A 349 -15.05 -13.98 -7.36
C ILE A 349 -14.81 -15.32 -6.71
N GLU A 350 -13.53 -15.68 -6.57
CA GLU A 350 -13.09 -16.80 -5.76
C GLU A 350 -12.37 -16.29 -4.51
N TYR A 351 -12.93 -16.62 -3.36
CA TYR A 351 -12.29 -16.39 -2.08
C TYR A 351 -11.46 -17.62 -1.68
N LEU A 352 -10.15 -17.39 -1.53
CA LEU A 352 -9.15 -18.39 -1.19
C LEU A 352 -8.79 -18.31 0.30
N THR A 353 -8.73 -19.46 0.96
CA THR A 353 -8.19 -19.57 2.32
C THR A 353 -6.67 -19.35 2.34
N HIS A 354 -6.07 -19.25 3.53
CA HIS A 354 -4.62 -19.08 3.66
C HIS A 354 -3.79 -20.25 3.07
N THR A 355 -4.41 -21.41 2.79
CA THR A 355 -3.76 -22.55 2.12
C THR A 355 -3.78 -22.43 0.60
N GLY A 356 -4.46 -21.42 0.05
CA GLY A 356 -4.68 -21.22 -1.39
C GLY A 356 -5.86 -22.00 -1.97
N GLU A 357 -6.59 -22.77 -1.16
CA GLU A 357 -7.78 -23.49 -1.59
C GLU A 357 -9.02 -22.58 -1.63
N VAL A 358 -9.86 -22.76 -2.65
CA VAL A 358 -11.14 -22.04 -2.79
C VAL A 358 -12.11 -22.46 -1.68
N TYR A 359 -12.59 -21.47 -0.93
CA TYR A 359 -13.63 -21.64 0.07
C TYR A 359 -15.02 -21.34 -0.50
N LEU A 360 -15.17 -20.22 -1.20
CA LEU A 360 -16.42 -19.78 -1.83
C LEU A 360 -16.13 -19.24 -3.22
N ARG A 361 -16.99 -19.62 -4.17
CA ARG A 361 -17.10 -18.96 -5.47
C ARG A 361 -18.45 -18.24 -5.54
N SER A 362 -18.40 -16.97 -5.89
CA SER A 362 -19.57 -16.12 -6.11
C SER A 362 -19.64 -15.72 -7.58
N LYS A 363 -20.79 -15.87 -8.22
CA LYS A 363 -20.99 -15.58 -9.64
C LYS A 363 -22.24 -14.73 -9.86
N ILE A 364 -22.17 -13.75 -10.75
CA ILE A 364 -23.34 -12.95 -11.16
C ILE A 364 -23.25 -12.54 -12.64
N SER A 365 -24.40 -12.33 -13.27
CA SER A 365 -24.52 -11.72 -14.60
C SER A 365 -24.58 -10.20 -14.50
N SER A 366 -23.92 -9.48 -15.40
CA SER A 366 -23.93 -8.01 -15.40
C SER A 366 -25.28 -7.39 -15.71
N VAL A 367 -26.23 -8.16 -16.25
CA VAL A 367 -27.63 -7.70 -16.49
C VAL A 367 -28.28 -7.18 -15.20
N PHE A 368 -27.86 -7.67 -14.04
CA PHE A 368 -28.37 -7.20 -12.75
C PHE A 368 -27.75 -5.84 -12.33
N PHE A 369 -26.57 -5.48 -12.84
CA PHE A 369 -25.90 -4.22 -12.51
C PHE A 369 -26.23 -3.06 -13.45
N THR A 370 -26.66 -3.34 -14.69
CA THR A 370 -27.00 -2.28 -15.67
C THR A 370 -28.15 -1.37 -15.25
N LYS A 371 -28.94 -1.77 -14.25
CA LYS A 371 -30.09 -1.03 -13.72
C LYS A 371 -29.82 -0.32 -12.39
N VAL A 372 -28.60 -0.44 -11.85
CA VAL A 372 -28.26 0.08 -10.52
C VAL A 372 -27.88 1.56 -10.61
N ASN A 373 -28.68 2.42 -10.00
CA ASN A 373 -28.45 3.87 -9.86
C ASN A 373 -28.30 4.31 -8.38
N THR A 374 -28.70 3.46 -7.43
CA THR A 374 -28.67 3.73 -5.99
C THR A 374 -28.09 2.55 -5.19
N ASN A 375 -27.69 2.81 -3.94
CA ASN A 375 -27.16 1.77 -3.06
C ASN A 375 -28.18 0.67 -2.72
N ASN A 376 -29.48 1.00 -2.65
CA ASN A 376 -30.51 0.00 -2.37
C ASN A 376 -30.66 -0.97 -3.55
N GLU A 377 -30.63 -0.45 -4.78
CA GLU A 377 -30.67 -1.27 -6.00
C GLU A 377 -29.42 -2.16 -6.14
N LEU A 378 -28.27 -1.74 -5.58
CA LEU A 378 -27.07 -2.58 -5.54
C LEU A 378 -27.28 -3.81 -4.65
N VAL A 379 -27.91 -3.64 -3.48
CA VAL A 379 -28.23 -4.77 -2.59
C VAL A 379 -29.15 -5.76 -3.31
N ASP A 380 -30.23 -5.25 -3.92
CA ASP A 380 -31.18 -6.06 -4.68
C ASP A 380 -30.51 -6.80 -5.85
N ALA A 381 -29.57 -6.15 -6.55
CA ALA A 381 -28.80 -6.80 -7.61
C ALA A 381 -27.97 -7.97 -7.07
N LEU A 382 -27.28 -7.77 -5.94
CA LEU A 382 -26.41 -8.78 -5.33
C LEU A 382 -27.18 -9.99 -4.77
N GLU A 383 -28.49 -9.90 -4.51
CA GLU A 383 -29.32 -11.06 -4.16
C GLU A 383 -29.36 -12.13 -5.27
N ASN A 384 -29.09 -11.75 -6.52
CA ASN A 384 -29.03 -12.65 -7.67
C ASN A 384 -27.66 -13.36 -7.80
N THR A 385 -26.79 -13.25 -6.79
CA THR A 385 -25.48 -13.90 -6.79
C THR A 385 -25.62 -15.40 -6.56
N GLU A 386 -25.05 -16.19 -7.47
CA GLU A 386 -24.92 -17.63 -7.31
C GLU A 386 -23.70 -17.95 -6.42
N PHE A 387 -23.93 -18.68 -5.34
CA PHE A 387 -22.89 -19.09 -4.40
C PHE A 387 -22.59 -20.59 -4.52
N THR A 388 -21.31 -20.91 -4.73
CA THR A 388 -20.81 -22.28 -4.68
C THR A 388 -19.81 -22.41 -3.53
N LEU A 389 -20.23 -23.05 -2.44
CA LEU A 389 -19.40 -23.31 -1.27
C LEU A 389 -18.56 -24.58 -1.43
N SER A 390 -17.33 -24.55 -0.92
CA SER A 390 -16.48 -25.72 -0.81
C SER A 390 -17.11 -26.80 0.09
N LYS A 391 -17.05 -28.07 -0.34
CA LYS A 391 -17.54 -29.21 0.44
C LYS A 391 -16.66 -29.56 1.65
N LYS A 392 -15.47 -28.95 1.75
CA LYS A 392 -14.54 -29.19 2.85
C LYS A 392 -15.07 -28.53 4.13
N ARG A 393 -14.81 -29.16 5.28
CA ARG A 393 -15.09 -28.56 6.59
C ARG A 393 -13.94 -27.64 6.98
N TRP A 394 -14.26 -26.38 7.23
CA TRP A 394 -13.29 -25.33 7.59
C TRP A 394 -13.55 -24.86 9.02
N GLN A 395 -12.48 -24.52 9.74
CA GLN A 395 -12.57 -23.88 11.06
C GLN A 395 -13.49 -24.57 12.10
N THR A 396 -13.59 -25.91 12.05
CA THR A 396 -14.50 -26.71 12.91
C THR A 396 -13.78 -27.48 14.03
N GLU A 397 -12.46 -27.63 13.96
CA GLU A 397 -11.69 -28.47 14.86
C GLU A 397 -11.22 -27.69 16.09
N ASN A 398 -11.60 -28.19 17.28
CA ASN A 398 -11.08 -27.72 18.56
C ASN A 398 -10.28 -28.84 19.22
N PRO A 399 -8.94 -28.84 19.09
CA PRO A 399 -8.10 -29.89 19.66
C PRO A 399 -8.27 -30.04 21.18
N PHE A 400 -8.59 -28.96 21.90
CA PHE A 400 -8.75 -28.98 23.35
C PHE A 400 -10.02 -29.71 23.82
N LYS A 401 -11.09 -29.76 23.01
CA LYS A 401 -12.29 -30.56 23.35
C LYS A 401 -11.99 -32.07 23.44
N SER A 402 -10.98 -32.52 22.69
CA SER A 402 -10.56 -33.92 22.65
C SER A 402 -9.50 -34.29 23.69
N LEU A 403 -9.13 -33.34 24.56
CA LEU A 403 -8.04 -33.49 25.52
C LEU A 403 -8.44 -34.48 26.63
N LYS A 404 -7.85 -35.67 26.60
CA LYS A 404 -8.08 -36.73 27.60
C LYS A 404 -7.03 -36.62 28.71
N ILE A 405 -7.43 -36.13 29.88
CA ILE A 405 -6.63 -36.16 31.11
C ILE A 405 -7.15 -37.26 32.05
N SER A 406 -6.25 -38.11 32.54
CA SER A 406 -6.58 -39.16 33.50
C SER A 406 -7.00 -38.60 34.86
N LYS A 407 -7.77 -39.36 35.65
CA LYS A 407 -8.17 -38.97 37.02
C LYS A 407 -6.97 -38.68 37.94
N ARG A 408 -5.83 -39.37 37.74
CA ARG A 408 -4.59 -39.16 38.50
C ARG A 408 -3.97 -37.78 38.20
N GLN A 409 -3.91 -37.41 36.91
CA GLN A 409 -3.38 -36.13 36.46
C GLN A 409 -4.27 -34.94 36.86
N LYS A 410 -5.60 -35.14 36.93
CA LYS A 410 -6.52 -34.11 37.42
C LYS A 410 -6.24 -33.69 38.87
N LYS A 411 -5.60 -34.52 39.69
CA LYS A 411 -5.27 -34.14 41.08
C LYS A 411 -4.07 -33.17 41.20
N MET A 412 -3.42 -32.81 40.10
CA MET A 412 -2.22 -31.96 40.10
C MET A 412 -2.51 -30.44 40.13
N HIS A 413 -3.65 -30.00 40.68
CA HIS A 413 -4.09 -28.60 40.62
C HIS A 413 -3.16 -27.59 41.30
N ASP A 414 -2.34 -28.01 42.27
CA ASP A 414 -1.46 -27.11 43.03
C ASP A 414 -0.11 -26.78 42.37
N TYR A 415 0.18 -27.33 41.19
CA TYR A 415 1.52 -27.25 40.59
C TYR A 415 1.67 -26.26 39.43
N PHE A 416 0.58 -25.70 38.91
CA PHE A 416 0.62 -24.89 37.69
C PHE A 416 0.14 -23.47 37.94
N LEU A 417 0.87 -22.51 37.38
CA LEU A 417 0.56 -21.09 37.45
C LEU A 417 0.23 -20.55 36.06
N SER A 418 -0.67 -19.56 36.02
CA SER A 418 -0.95 -18.77 34.81
C SER A 418 0.18 -17.80 34.52
N GLN A 419 0.08 -17.08 33.39
CA GLN A 419 0.99 -15.98 33.06
C GLN A 419 0.92 -14.81 34.07
N TYR A 420 -0.11 -14.78 34.91
CA TYR A 420 -0.33 -13.80 35.99
C TYR A 420 -0.07 -14.40 37.38
N GLU A 421 0.64 -15.52 37.45
CA GLU A 421 1.00 -16.22 38.69
C GLU A 421 -0.20 -16.79 39.48
N GLU A 422 -1.35 -16.94 38.84
CA GLU A 422 -2.54 -17.52 39.47
C GLU A 422 -2.51 -19.05 39.39
N LYS A 423 -2.93 -19.74 40.45
CA LYS A 423 -3.06 -21.20 40.41
C LYS A 423 -4.13 -21.64 39.41
N ILE A 424 -3.76 -22.51 38.48
CA ILE A 424 -4.66 -23.00 37.42
C ILE A 424 -4.68 -24.52 37.34
N SER A 425 -5.77 -25.04 36.77
CA SER A 425 -5.86 -26.47 36.48
C SER A 425 -4.86 -26.91 35.41
N LEU A 426 -4.47 -28.19 35.43
CA LEU A 426 -3.63 -28.78 34.38
C LEU A 426 -4.24 -28.61 32.96
N ASN A 427 -5.57 -28.71 32.84
CA ASN A 427 -6.26 -28.46 31.56
C ASN A 427 -6.00 -27.04 31.05
N GLU A 428 -6.18 -26.06 31.93
CA GLU A 428 -6.01 -24.66 31.59
C GLU A 428 -4.54 -24.32 31.32
N PHE A 429 -3.63 -24.89 32.11
CA PHE A 429 -2.19 -24.80 31.85
C PHE A 429 -1.83 -25.32 30.46
N ILE A 430 -2.26 -26.54 30.09
CA ILE A 430 -1.99 -27.11 28.78
C ILE A 430 -2.56 -26.21 27.68
N LYS A 431 -3.77 -25.68 27.86
CA LYS A 431 -4.39 -24.77 26.90
C LYS A 431 -3.57 -23.50 26.71
N GLN A 432 -3.33 -22.75 27.79
CA GLN A 432 -2.58 -21.48 27.75
C GLN A 432 -1.18 -21.69 27.19
N PHE A 433 -0.45 -22.68 27.70
CA PHE A 433 0.92 -22.97 27.27
C PHE A 433 0.98 -23.41 25.80
N THR A 434 0.05 -24.25 25.35
CA THR A 434 -0.04 -24.64 23.93
C THR A 434 -0.32 -23.42 23.05
N LEU A 435 -1.19 -22.50 23.46
CA LEU A 435 -1.45 -21.25 22.74
C LEU A 435 -0.20 -20.36 22.66
N THR A 436 0.59 -20.27 23.74
CA THR A 436 1.87 -19.54 23.75
C THR A 436 2.85 -20.09 22.72
N VAL A 437 3.02 -21.42 22.69
CA VAL A 437 3.91 -22.10 21.72
C VAL A 437 3.36 -21.96 20.30
N PHE A 438 2.06 -22.13 20.12
CA PHE A 438 1.42 -21.97 18.82
C PHE A 438 1.55 -20.53 18.29
N CYS A 439 1.48 -19.51 19.17
CA CYS A 439 1.75 -18.13 18.80
C CYS A 439 3.19 -17.93 18.28
N ASN A 440 4.20 -18.59 18.86
CA ASN A 440 5.55 -18.58 18.30
C ASN A 440 5.59 -19.20 16.89
N TYR A 441 4.92 -20.34 16.72
CA TYR A 441 4.80 -20.99 15.41
C TYR A 441 4.14 -20.06 14.37
N LEU A 442 3.02 -19.41 14.72
CA LEU A 442 2.34 -18.45 13.85
C LEU A 442 3.28 -17.29 13.46
N ALA A 443 3.99 -16.71 14.44
CA ALA A 443 4.89 -15.59 14.19
C ALA A 443 6.00 -15.97 13.19
N LEU A 444 6.61 -17.15 13.37
CA LEU A 444 7.59 -17.70 12.43
C LEU A 444 6.98 -17.95 11.04
N ARG A 445 5.78 -18.56 10.95
CA ARG A 445 5.08 -18.77 9.66
C ARG A 445 4.81 -17.44 8.95
N SER A 446 4.39 -16.41 9.69
CA SER A 446 4.12 -15.07 9.13
C SER A 446 5.36 -14.36 8.60
N GLU A 447 6.55 -14.66 9.11
CA GLU A 447 7.83 -14.15 8.57
C GLU A 447 8.36 -15.03 7.41
N GLY A 448 7.54 -15.98 6.96
CA GLY A 448 7.74 -16.77 5.75
C GLY A 448 8.63 -17.99 5.93
N PHE A 449 8.80 -18.49 7.16
CA PHE A 449 9.38 -19.81 7.38
C PHE A 449 8.42 -20.92 6.96
N GLY A 450 8.94 -21.90 6.22
CA GLY A 450 8.23 -23.12 5.81
C GLY A 450 7.85 -24.02 6.99
N GLU A 451 6.89 -24.93 6.79
CA GLU A 451 6.51 -25.90 7.83
C GLU A 451 7.69 -26.79 8.23
N ASN A 452 8.46 -27.22 7.23
CA ASN A 452 9.65 -28.06 7.43
C ASN A 452 10.86 -27.27 7.97
N GLU A 453 10.77 -25.94 8.02
CA GLU A 453 11.83 -25.06 8.54
C GLU A 453 11.65 -24.79 10.03
N ILE A 454 10.49 -25.13 10.62
CA ILE A 454 10.16 -24.87 12.02
C ILE A 454 10.15 -26.19 12.79
N SER A 455 10.94 -26.26 13.86
CA SER A 455 11.00 -27.38 14.80
C SER A 455 10.66 -26.92 16.21
N LEU A 456 10.00 -27.80 16.97
CA LEU A 456 9.55 -27.53 18.34
C LEU A 456 10.12 -28.60 19.28
N ASN A 457 11.00 -28.19 20.18
CA ASN A 457 11.66 -29.08 21.13
C ASN A 457 11.11 -28.85 22.54
N ILE A 458 10.55 -29.90 23.14
CA ILE A 458 9.97 -29.85 24.49
C ILE A 458 11.01 -30.36 25.49
N THR A 459 11.31 -29.53 26.48
CA THR A 459 12.31 -29.75 27.53
C THR A 459 11.66 -29.73 28.91
N ASP A 460 12.43 -29.94 29.98
CA ASP A 460 11.93 -29.76 31.35
C ASP A 460 11.57 -28.30 31.67
N ASP A 461 12.18 -27.34 30.98
CA ASP A 461 11.99 -25.90 31.23
C ASP A 461 10.98 -25.24 30.29
N GLY A 462 10.37 -26.02 29.40
CA GLY A 462 9.34 -25.55 28.47
C GLY A 462 9.64 -25.94 27.03
N VAL A 463 9.31 -25.07 26.07
CA VAL A 463 9.45 -25.35 24.63
C VAL A 463 10.37 -24.35 23.95
N VAL A 464 11.28 -24.88 23.13
CA VAL A 464 12.14 -24.12 22.23
C VAL A 464 11.57 -24.24 20.81
N SER A 465 11.14 -23.12 20.24
CA SER A 465 10.76 -23.03 18.82
C SER A 465 11.96 -22.56 18.01
N ILE A 466 12.41 -23.38 17.07
CA ILE A 466 13.59 -23.11 16.24
C ILE A 466 13.13 -23.05 14.79
N ALA A 467 13.36 -21.91 14.13
CA ALA A 467 13.20 -21.77 12.69
C ALA A 467 14.57 -21.67 12.01
N LYS A 468 14.81 -22.48 10.99
CA LYS A 468 16.02 -22.46 10.17
C LYS A 468 15.63 -22.55 8.70
N GLY A 469 15.90 -21.49 7.94
CA GLY A 469 15.58 -21.43 6.53
C GLY A 469 16.57 -20.55 5.76
N SER A 470 16.29 -20.32 4.48
CA SER A 470 17.13 -19.47 3.61
C SER A 470 17.28 -18.03 4.11
N LYS A 471 16.35 -17.56 4.95
CA LYS A 471 16.35 -16.20 5.53
C LYS A 471 17.23 -16.07 6.78
N GLY A 472 17.67 -17.17 7.38
CA GLY A 472 18.42 -17.19 8.64
C GLY A 472 17.87 -18.18 9.66
N SER A 473 18.33 -18.03 10.91
CA SER A 473 17.93 -18.87 12.03
C SER A 473 17.37 -18.01 13.17
N VAL A 474 16.24 -18.44 13.73
CA VAL A 474 15.56 -17.73 14.84
C VAL A 474 15.15 -18.73 15.91
N ILE A 475 15.31 -18.35 17.17
CA ILE A 475 14.96 -19.16 18.33
C ILE A 475 14.02 -18.36 19.22
N LEU A 476 12.88 -18.96 19.57
CA LEU A 476 11.91 -18.42 20.51
C LEU A 476 11.72 -19.41 21.67
N LEU A 477 11.68 -18.89 22.90
CA LEU A 477 11.52 -19.69 24.10
C LEU A 477 10.13 -19.48 24.70
N SER A 478 9.47 -20.56 25.07
CA SER A 478 8.25 -20.58 25.87
C SER A 478 8.55 -21.31 27.17
N GLN A 479 8.90 -20.55 28.20
CA GLN A 479 9.30 -21.09 29.50
C GLN A 479 8.09 -21.54 30.29
N ALA A 480 8.11 -22.80 30.73
CA ALA A 480 7.22 -23.35 31.74
C ALA A 480 7.83 -24.65 32.26
N PRO A 481 8.09 -24.80 33.57
CA PRO A 481 8.65 -26.04 34.10
C PRO A 481 7.63 -27.19 33.94
N ILE A 482 7.95 -28.17 33.09
CA ILE A 482 7.12 -29.36 32.83
C ILE A 482 7.97 -30.60 33.11
N LYS A 483 8.15 -30.93 34.38
CA LYS A 483 9.02 -32.05 34.80
C LYS A 483 8.40 -33.43 34.55
N GLU A 484 7.07 -33.51 34.60
CA GLU A 484 6.35 -34.77 34.49
C GLU A 484 6.28 -35.27 33.03
N PRO A 485 6.85 -36.45 32.71
CA PRO A 485 6.91 -36.96 31.32
C PRO A 485 5.54 -37.11 30.65
N GLU A 486 4.52 -37.50 31.42
CA GLU A 486 3.16 -37.63 30.93
C GLU A 486 2.53 -36.28 30.56
N VAL A 487 2.86 -35.22 31.30
CA VAL A 487 2.40 -33.86 30.97
C VAL A 487 3.10 -33.36 29.70
N LYS A 488 4.42 -33.59 29.57
CA LYS A 488 5.16 -33.27 28.32
C LYS A 488 4.52 -33.94 27.11
N LYS A 489 4.15 -35.22 27.22
CA LYS A 489 3.49 -35.98 26.14
C LYS A 489 2.13 -35.39 25.75
N ILE A 490 1.33 -34.96 26.72
CA ILE A 490 0.03 -34.32 26.45
C ILE A 490 0.24 -32.96 25.77
N VAL A 491 1.15 -32.13 26.29
CA VAL A 491 1.50 -30.83 25.70
C VAL A 491 1.97 -31.01 24.26
N SER A 492 2.88 -31.95 24.00
CA SER A 492 3.35 -32.30 22.65
C SER A 492 2.20 -32.65 21.71
N LYS A 493 1.29 -33.51 22.16
CA LYS A 493 0.13 -33.92 21.37
C LYS A 493 -0.80 -32.74 21.06
N SER A 494 -1.04 -31.85 22.03
CA SER A 494 -1.87 -30.67 21.87
C SER A 494 -1.27 -29.68 20.87
N ILE A 495 0.03 -29.39 20.98
CA ILE A 495 0.77 -28.53 20.05
C ILE A 495 0.66 -29.08 18.62
N ASN A 496 0.98 -30.37 18.43
CA ASN A 496 0.93 -31.02 17.12
C ASN A 496 -0.49 -31.03 16.55
N ALA A 497 -1.50 -31.26 17.38
CA ALA A 497 -2.89 -31.25 16.93
C ALA A 497 -3.32 -29.85 16.45
N ILE A 498 -3.00 -28.79 17.20
CA ILE A 498 -3.31 -27.41 16.81
C ILE A 498 -2.60 -27.03 15.51
N ILE A 499 -1.29 -27.27 15.41
CA ILE A 499 -0.52 -26.93 14.20
C ILE A 499 -1.07 -27.68 12.98
N LYS A 500 -1.36 -28.98 13.12
CA LYS A 500 -1.94 -29.78 12.05
C LYS A 500 -3.32 -29.29 11.63
N SER A 501 -4.17 -28.90 12.58
CA SER A 501 -5.49 -28.33 12.28
C SER A 501 -5.38 -26.96 11.62
N PHE A 502 -4.41 -26.13 12.02
CA PHE A 502 -4.14 -24.82 11.43
C PHE A 502 -3.69 -24.97 9.96
N ILE A 503 -2.67 -25.79 9.69
CA ILE A 503 -2.15 -26.06 8.34
C ILE A 503 -3.26 -26.55 7.40
N LYS A 504 -4.20 -27.33 7.91
CA LYS A 504 -5.32 -27.86 7.13
C LYS A 504 -6.51 -26.89 7.02
N ALA A 505 -6.38 -25.68 7.58
CA ALA A 505 -7.42 -24.66 7.69
C ALA A 505 -8.71 -25.15 8.39
N LYS A 506 -8.54 -26.07 9.35
CA LYS A 506 -9.63 -26.66 10.13
C LYS A 506 -9.72 -26.15 11.55
N LEU A 507 -8.66 -25.52 12.08
CA LEU A 507 -8.64 -25.02 13.46
C LEU A 507 -9.71 -23.92 13.64
N GLN A 508 -10.47 -23.97 14.73
CA GLN A 508 -11.42 -22.90 15.03
C GLN A 508 -10.71 -21.54 15.13
N LYS A 509 -11.35 -20.48 14.62
CA LYS A 509 -10.78 -19.14 14.55
C LYS A 509 -10.49 -18.56 15.94
N ASP A 510 -11.39 -18.75 16.89
CA ASP A 510 -11.27 -18.29 18.29
C ASP A 510 -9.98 -18.76 18.97
N ILE A 511 -9.49 -19.96 18.62
CA ILE A 511 -8.22 -20.49 19.11
C ILE A 511 -7.04 -19.69 18.55
N VAL A 512 -7.08 -19.34 17.26
CA VAL A 512 -6.04 -18.53 16.60
C VAL A 512 -6.06 -17.10 17.14
N ASP A 513 -7.24 -16.50 17.26
CA ASP A 513 -7.41 -15.16 17.84
C ASP A 513 -6.88 -15.13 19.28
N SER A 514 -7.20 -16.14 20.09
CA SER A 514 -6.68 -16.27 21.46
C SER A 514 -5.15 -16.38 21.49
N ALA A 515 -4.56 -17.13 20.56
CA ALA A 515 -3.11 -17.23 20.45
C ALA A 515 -2.48 -15.89 20.06
N ILE A 516 -3.08 -15.15 19.12
CA ILE A 516 -2.58 -13.86 18.65
C ILE A 516 -2.67 -12.80 19.75
N TYR A 517 -3.86 -12.63 20.32
CA TYR A 517 -4.17 -11.55 21.27
C TYR A 517 -3.47 -11.73 22.62
N LEU A 518 -3.52 -12.94 23.19
CA LEU A 518 -3.01 -13.18 24.55
C LEU A 518 -1.49 -13.36 24.61
N ASN A 519 -0.81 -13.63 23.49
CA ASN A 519 0.60 -14.05 23.51
C ASN A 519 1.53 -13.13 22.71
N LYS A 520 1.18 -11.84 22.60
CA LYS A 520 2.03 -10.77 22.03
C LYS A 520 2.55 -11.09 20.63
N PHE A 521 1.70 -11.63 19.76
CA PHE A 521 2.06 -12.08 18.42
C PHE A 521 2.84 -11.04 17.61
N TYR A 522 2.35 -9.79 17.53
CA TYR A 522 3.00 -8.74 16.74
C TYR A 522 4.34 -8.28 17.32
N CYS A 523 4.52 -8.33 18.65
CA CYS A 523 5.82 -8.10 19.28
C CYS A 523 6.84 -9.18 18.88
N LYS A 524 6.41 -10.46 18.90
CA LYS A 524 7.25 -11.59 18.46
C LYS A 524 7.59 -11.47 16.98
N LYS A 525 6.62 -11.16 16.13
CA LYS A 525 6.82 -10.92 14.69
C LYS A 525 7.86 -9.82 14.45
N SER A 526 7.73 -8.69 15.14
CA SER A 526 8.68 -7.57 15.07
C SER A 526 10.09 -7.97 15.52
N PHE A 527 10.20 -8.74 16.61
CA PHE A 527 11.47 -9.27 17.11
C PHE A 527 12.15 -10.19 16.09
N ILE A 528 11.40 -11.13 15.50
CA ILE A 528 11.90 -12.03 14.45
C ILE A 528 12.43 -11.20 13.27
N LYS A 529 11.64 -10.23 12.79
CA LYS A 529 12.02 -9.36 11.67
C LYS A 529 13.29 -8.57 11.95
N ALA A 530 13.49 -8.13 13.19
CA ALA A 530 14.72 -7.44 13.60
C ALA A 530 15.95 -8.37 13.57
N GLN A 531 15.80 -9.63 13.99
CA GLN A 531 16.89 -10.62 13.93
C GLN A 531 17.24 -11.06 12.49
N LEU A 532 16.27 -11.04 11.58
CA LEU A 532 16.45 -11.44 10.19
C LEU A 532 16.98 -10.33 9.28
N LYS A 533 17.04 -9.07 9.74
CA LYS A 533 17.64 -8.01 8.93
C LYS A 533 19.12 -8.36 8.71
N PRO A 534 19.62 -8.39 7.46
CA PRO A 534 21.05 -8.52 7.24
C PRO A 534 21.73 -7.35 7.96
N ASN A 535 22.76 -7.65 8.76
CA ASN A 535 23.66 -6.61 9.26
C ASN A 535 24.13 -5.83 8.04
N LYS A 536 23.63 -4.59 7.89
CA LYS A 536 24.17 -3.65 6.92
C LYS A 536 25.56 -3.27 7.44
N ASN A 537 26.56 -4.06 7.04
CA ASN A 537 27.95 -3.64 7.06
C ASN A 537 28.21 -2.80 5.82
#